data_AF-A0A5E4LGV2-F1
#
_entry.id   AF-A0A5E4LGV2-F1
#
_cell.length_a   1.000
_cell.length_b   1.000
_cell.length_c   1.000
_cell.angle_alpha   90.00
_cell.angle_beta   90.00
_cell.angle_gamma   90.00
#
_symmetry.space_group_name_H-M   'P 1'
#
loop_
_entity.id
_entity.type
_entity.pdbx_description
1 polymer ?
#
loop_
_entity_poly.entity_id
_entity_poly.type
_entity_poly.pdbx_seq_one_letter_code
_entity_poly.pdbx_strand_id
1 'polypeptide(L)'
;MLVHYNENGGFVADEKYIQFVSNYDDWVAIRKLKIEPATDPRTVMEFLAGLNTSVDSKVEANLRKIVKLEKVDAAIAELGLGKKDVAKALEEVASRKVGAAIKEITEIPELQKNEQKEIAGFCKVYAMRKAMKACGLQVDYSEIEIPGMKRTMRQKT
;
A
#
# COMPACT_ATOMS: atom_id res chain seq x y z
N MET A 1 -2.47 -22.30 -20.91
CA MET A 1 -1.63 -21.50 -21.84
C MET A 1 -2.45 -21.33 -23.10
N LEU A 2 -3.09 -20.17 -23.28
CA LEU A 2 -3.83 -19.83 -24.50
C LEU A 2 -2.78 -19.39 -25.53
N VAL A 3 -2.86 -19.93 -26.75
CA VAL A 3 -1.95 -19.58 -27.85
C VAL A 3 -2.75 -18.79 -28.87
N HIS A 4 -2.31 -17.57 -29.17
CA HIS A 4 -2.91 -16.75 -30.21
C HIS A 4 -2.12 -16.86 -31.53
N TYR A 5 -2.83 -17.20 -32.60
CA TYR A 5 -2.30 -17.24 -33.96
C TYR A 5 -2.74 -15.99 -34.72
N ASN A 6 -1.86 -15.42 -35.56
CA ASN A 6 -2.27 -14.36 -36.47
C ASN A 6 -3.00 -14.92 -37.70
N GLU A 7 -3.54 -14.03 -38.53
CA GLU A 7 -4.28 -14.34 -39.77
C GLU A 7 -3.46 -15.18 -40.78
N ASN A 8 -2.13 -15.24 -40.61
CA ASN A 8 -1.21 -15.99 -41.46
C ASN A 8 -0.72 -17.32 -40.83
N GLY A 9 -1.32 -17.75 -39.71
CA GLY A 9 -0.95 -18.99 -39.02
C GLY A 9 0.42 -18.95 -38.33
N GLY A 10 1.03 -17.76 -38.22
CA GLY A 10 2.27 -17.55 -37.47
C GLY A 10 2.01 -17.47 -35.97
N PHE A 11 2.93 -18.01 -35.18
CA PHE A 11 2.92 -17.86 -33.73
C PHE A 11 3.11 -16.38 -33.39
N VAL A 12 2.10 -15.76 -32.80
CA VAL A 12 2.26 -14.43 -32.18
C VAL A 12 2.74 -14.70 -30.78
N ALA A 13 3.98 -14.33 -30.46
CA ALA A 13 4.39 -14.28 -29.06
C ALA A 13 3.42 -13.30 -28.37
N ASP A 14 2.56 -13.81 -27.48
CA ASP A 14 1.63 -12.98 -26.71
C ASP A 14 2.38 -11.75 -26.21
N GLU A 15 1.88 -10.54 -26.53
CA GLU A 15 2.48 -9.32 -26.02
C GLU A 15 2.56 -9.42 -24.50
N LYS A 16 3.78 -9.41 -23.96
CA LYS A 16 3.98 -9.42 -22.52
C LYS A 16 3.77 -8.02 -22.00
N TYR A 17 2.91 -7.86 -20.99
CA TYR A 17 2.71 -6.59 -20.33
C TYR A 17 2.28 -6.79 -18.88
N ILE A 18 2.45 -5.75 -18.07
CA ILE A 18 1.81 -5.61 -16.76
C ILE A 18 0.81 -4.47 -16.89
N GLN A 19 -0.44 -4.71 -16.52
CA GLN A 19 -1.49 -3.71 -16.59
C GLN A 19 -2.28 -3.65 -15.29
N PHE A 20 -2.51 -2.44 -14.82
CA PHE A 20 -3.41 -2.11 -13.73
C PHE A 20 -4.47 -1.14 -14.25
N VAL A 21 -5.73 -1.49 -14.04
CA VAL A 21 -6.88 -0.64 -14.39
C VAL A 21 -7.78 -0.56 -13.16
N SER A 22 -8.13 0.67 -12.77
CA SER A 22 -9.17 0.94 -11.79
C SER A 22 -10.18 1.93 -12.38
N ASN A 23 -11.45 1.67 -12.10
CA ASN A 23 -12.54 2.60 -12.33
C ASN A 23 -13.52 2.43 -11.16
N TYR A 24 -13.26 3.14 -10.07
CA TYR A 24 -14.01 3.02 -8.82
C TYR A 24 -14.17 4.38 -8.17
N ASP A 25 -15.41 4.86 -8.03
CA ASP A 25 -15.76 6.20 -7.53
C ASP A 25 -14.90 7.30 -8.20
N ASP A 26 -14.09 8.02 -7.41
CA ASP A 26 -13.16 9.06 -7.82
C ASP A 26 -11.79 8.53 -8.28
N TRP A 27 -11.57 7.22 -8.19
CA TRP A 27 -10.32 6.56 -8.55
C TRP A 27 -10.39 5.90 -9.92
N VAL A 28 -10.05 6.68 -10.94
CA VAL A 28 -9.82 6.21 -12.31
C VAL A 28 -8.32 6.19 -12.58
N ALA A 29 -7.77 5.01 -12.84
CA ALA A 29 -6.34 4.86 -13.16
C ALA A 29 -6.13 3.77 -14.21
N ILE A 30 -5.28 4.07 -15.20
CA ILE A 30 -4.79 3.09 -16.17
C ILE A 30 -3.28 3.20 -16.17
N ARG A 31 -2.60 2.13 -15.75
CA ARG A 31 -1.14 2.02 -15.81
C ARG A 31 -0.79 0.74 -16.57
N LYS A 32 0.01 0.85 -17.62
CA LYS A 32 0.44 -0.28 -18.43
C LYS A 32 1.95 -0.18 -18.68
N LEU A 33 2.66 -1.28 -18.46
CA LEU A 33 4.05 -1.46 -18.84
C LEU A 33 4.13 -2.59 -19.86
N LYS A 34 4.51 -2.27 -21.09
CA LYS A 34 4.85 -3.28 -22.10
C LYS A 34 6.22 -3.88 -21.77
N ILE A 35 6.34 -5.20 -21.91
CA ILE A 35 7.56 -5.95 -21.65
C ILE A 35 8.13 -6.44 -22.98
N GLU A 36 9.29 -5.90 -23.31
CA GLU A 36 10.08 -6.24 -24.49
C GLU A 36 11.34 -7.00 -24.05
N PRO A 37 12.05 -7.70 -24.96
CA PRO A 37 13.30 -8.38 -24.61
C PRO A 37 14.35 -7.46 -23.97
N ALA A 38 14.30 -6.16 -24.26
CA ALA A 38 15.20 -5.15 -23.72
C ALA A 38 14.67 -4.44 -22.45
N THR A 39 13.49 -4.81 -21.94
CA THR A 39 12.94 -4.18 -20.73
C THR A 39 13.82 -4.53 -19.52
N ASP A 40 14.45 -3.51 -18.93
CA ASP A 40 15.23 -3.66 -17.71
C ASP A 40 14.33 -4.09 -16.54
N PRO A 41 14.69 -5.13 -15.77
CA PRO A 41 13.97 -5.52 -14.56
C PRO A 41 13.72 -4.38 -13.56
N ARG A 42 14.59 -3.37 -13.52
CA ARG A 42 14.40 -2.16 -12.68
C ARG A 42 13.18 -1.35 -13.09
N THR A 43 12.86 -1.29 -14.38
CA THR A 43 11.63 -0.66 -14.88
C THR A 43 10.39 -1.41 -14.37
N VAL A 44 10.46 -2.73 -14.30
CA VAL A 44 9.39 -3.56 -13.73
C VAL A 44 9.25 -3.29 -12.22
N MET A 45 10.37 -3.22 -11.49
CA MET A 45 10.38 -2.88 -10.07
C MET A 45 9.74 -1.51 -9.81
N GLU A 46 10.09 -0.49 -10.59
CA GLU A 46 9.53 0.85 -10.49
C GLU A 46 8.03 0.88 -10.74
N PHE A 47 7.59 0.20 -11.79
CA PHE A 47 6.18 0.10 -12.11
C PHE A 47 5.37 -0.54 -10.96
N LEU A 48 5.86 -1.63 -10.39
CA LEU A 48 5.21 -2.34 -9.30
C LEU A 48 5.24 -1.56 -7.98
N ALA A 49 6.37 -0.94 -7.63
CA ALA A 49 6.50 -0.12 -6.43
C ALA A 49 5.56 1.10 -6.48
N GLY A 50 5.48 1.75 -7.65
CA GLY A 50 4.55 2.85 -7.86
C GLY A 50 3.08 2.43 -7.82
N LEU A 51 2.75 1.19 -8.20
CA LEU A 51 1.40 0.66 -8.05
C LEU A 51 1.05 0.42 -6.58
N ASN A 52 1.97 -0.16 -5.81
CA ASN A 52 1.72 -0.52 -4.42
C ASN A 52 1.29 0.69 -3.57
N THR A 53 1.92 1.86 -3.77
CA THR A 53 1.53 3.09 -3.06
C THR A 53 0.11 3.53 -3.39
N SER A 54 -0.28 3.47 -4.67
CA SER A 54 -1.64 3.81 -5.08
C SER A 54 -2.65 2.85 -4.46
N VAL A 55 -2.35 1.54 -4.49
CA VAL A 55 -3.24 0.50 -3.95
C VAL A 55 -3.39 0.66 -2.43
N ASP A 56 -2.30 0.74 -1.69
CA ASP A 56 -2.34 0.85 -0.23
C ASP A 56 -3.11 2.09 0.23
N SER A 57 -2.89 3.24 -0.42
CA SER A 57 -3.64 4.47 -0.10
C SER A 57 -5.15 4.29 -0.27
N LYS A 58 -5.57 3.50 -1.28
CA LYS A 58 -6.98 3.21 -1.54
C LYS A 58 -7.52 2.12 -0.62
N VAL A 59 -6.70 1.17 -0.17
CA VAL A 59 -7.07 0.25 0.92
C VAL A 59 -7.36 1.05 2.19
N GLU A 60 -6.46 1.95 2.59
CA GLU A 60 -6.65 2.79 3.79
C GLU A 60 -7.88 3.71 3.67
N ALA A 61 -8.10 4.32 2.51
CA ALA A 61 -9.27 5.15 2.25
C ALA A 61 -10.58 4.35 2.36
N ASN A 62 -10.63 3.13 1.85
CA ASN A 62 -11.81 2.28 1.97
C ASN A 62 -11.97 1.72 3.39
N LEU A 63 -10.89 1.42 4.10
CA LEU A 63 -10.93 1.04 5.51
C LEU A 63 -11.57 2.15 6.36
N ARG A 64 -11.27 3.43 6.08
CA ARG A 64 -11.92 4.59 6.73
C ARG A 64 -13.42 4.70 6.48
N LYS A 65 -13.92 4.15 5.37
CA LYS A 65 -15.37 4.07 5.11
C LYS A 65 -16.06 3.06 6.04
N ILE A 66 -15.31 2.10 6.59
CA ILE A 66 -15.82 1.02 7.44
C ILE A 66 -15.61 1.35 8.93
N VAL A 67 -14.44 1.89 9.29
CA VAL A 67 -14.08 2.17 10.69
C VAL A 67 -13.46 3.56 10.86
N LYS A 68 -13.57 4.11 12.07
CA LYS A 68 -13.05 5.45 12.44
C LYS A 68 -11.54 5.43 12.70
N LEU A 69 -10.75 5.21 11.65
CA LEU A 69 -9.31 5.02 11.71
C LEU A 69 -8.56 6.25 12.31
N GLU A 70 -9.21 7.41 12.37
CA GLU A 70 -8.73 8.63 13.05
C GLU A 70 -8.45 8.38 14.54
N LYS A 71 -9.15 7.44 15.19
CA LYS A 71 -8.86 7.05 16.58
C LYS A 71 -7.51 6.35 16.71
N VAL A 72 -7.15 5.53 15.72
CA VAL A 72 -5.85 4.88 15.65
C VAL A 72 -4.75 5.92 15.37
N ASP A 73 -5.01 6.88 14.47
CA ASP A 73 -4.10 7.99 14.22
C ASP A 73 -3.80 8.80 15.49
N ALA A 74 -4.83 9.14 16.26
CA ALA A 74 -4.68 9.85 17.53
C ALA A 74 -3.87 9.03 18.54
N ALA A 75 -4.20 7.74 18.70
CA ALA A 75 -3.48 6.85 19.61
C ALA A 75 -1.99 6.76 19.30
N ILE A 76 -1.62 6.73 18.02
CA ILE A 76 -0.21 6.70 17.56
C ILE A 76 0.47 8.05 17.78
N ALA A 77 -0.22 9.16 17.46
CA ALA A 77 0.33 10.51 17.66
C ALA A 77 0.68 10.77 19.13
N GLU A 78 -0.17 10.32 20.05
CA GLU A 78 0.05 10.46 21.49
C GLU A 78 1.21 9.62 22.04
N LEU A 79 1.78 8.69 21.27
CA LEU A 79 3.00 7.97 21.66
C LEU A 79 4.24 8.88 21.63
N GLY A 80 4.15 10.03 20.94
CA GLY A 80 5.25 10.99 20.82
C GLY A 80 6.48 10.38 20.16
N LEU A 81 6.29 9.56 19.13
CA LEU A 81 7.38 8.90 18.42
C LEU A 81 8.18 9.92 17.61
N GLY A 82 9.47 10.00 17.89
CA GLY A 82 10.44 10.76 17.12
C GLY A 82 11.23 9.88 16.15
N LYS A 83 12.09 10.52 15.35
CA LYS A 83 13.05 9.81 14.49
C LYS A 83 13.93 8.89 15.35
N LYS A 84 14.14 7.65 14.90
CA LYS A 84 14.93 6.60 15.56
C LYS A 84 14.29 5.92 16.79
N ASP A 85 13.04 6.24 17.15
CA ASP A 85 12.31 5.57 18.24
C ASP A 85 11.75 4.19 17.84
N VAL A 86 12.47 3.43 17.01
CA VAL A 86 11.95 2.21 16.37
C VAL A 86 11.58 1.14 17.40
N ALA A 87 12.44 0.90 18.39
CA ALA A 87 12.18 -0.07 19.44
C ALA A 87 10.92 0.29 20.24
N LYS A 88 10.81 1.55 20.66
CA LYS A 88 9.63 2.09 21.33
C LYS A 88 8.39 1.94 20.44
N ALA A 89 8.49 2.23 19.15
CA ALA A 89 7.35 2.07 18.24
C ALA A 89 6.88 0.62 18.11
N LEU A 90 7.80 -0.35 18.06
CA LEU A 90 7.45 -1.78 18.03
C LEU A 90 6.71 -2.21 19.31
N GLU A 91 7.19 -1.75 20.48
CA GLU A 91 6.56 -2.05 21.77
C GLU A 91 5.20 -1.35 21.91
N GLU A 92 5.14 -0.07 21.56
CA GLU A 92 3.97 0.78 21.80
C GLU A 92 2.82 0.53 20.81
N VAL A 93 3.10 0.11 19.58
CA VAL A 93 2.04 -0.32 18.64
C VAL A 93 1.33 -1.58 19.13
N ALA A 94 2.06 -2.44 19.85
CA ALA A 94 1.49 -3.60 20.53
C ALA A 94 0.88 -3.27 21.91
N SER A 95 0.97 -2.02 22.36
CA SER A 95 0.50 -1.60 23.68
C SER A 95 -1.02 -1.69 23.82
N ARG A 96 -1.47 -1.67 25.07
CA ARG A 96 -2.88 -1.60 25.43
C ARG A 96 -3.58 -0.38 24.85
N LYS A 97 -2.87 0.74 24.64
CA LYS A 97 -3.48 2.00 24.16
C LYS A 97 -3.90 1.89 22.70
N VAL A 98 -2.96 1.54 21.81
CA VAL A 98 -3.26 1.33 20.39
C VAL A 98 -4.22 0.14 20.23
N GLY A 99 -4.01 -0.94 21.00
CA GLY A 99 -4.91 -2.09 21.01
C GLY A 99 -6.34 -1.74 21.43
N ALA A 100 -6.53 -0.86 22.42
CA ALA A 100 -7.85 -0.40 22.84
C ALA A 100 -8.52 0.46 21.77
N ALA A 101 -7.79 1.38 21.15
CA ALA A 101 -8.31 2.20 20.06
C ALA A 101 -8.76 1.34 18.86
N ILE A 102 -7.99 0.31 18.51
CA ILE A 102 -8.38 -0.66 17.47
C ILE A 102 -9.65 -1.40 17.88
N LYS A 103 -9.69 -1.99 19.09
CA LYS A 103 -10.88 -2.70 19.56
C LYS A 103 -12.12 -1.83 19.56
N GLU A 104 -12.00 -0.58 19.99
CA GLU A 104 -13.12 0.35 20.03
C GLU A 104 -13.74 0.61 18.65
N ILE A 105 -12.93 0.63 17.58
CA ILE A 105 -13.43 0.85 16.22
C ILE A 105 -13.80 -0.44 15.49
N THR A 106 -13.34 -1.60 15.95
CA THR A 106 -13.60 -2.89 15.29
C THR A 106 -14.60 -3.78 16.02
N GLU A 107 -14.71 -3.72 17.35
CA GLU A 107 -15.67 -4.51 18.14
C GLU A 107 -17.03 -3.78 18.22
N ILE A 108 -17.54 -3.33 17.08
CA ILE A 108 -18.82 -2.62 16.95
C ILE A 108 -19.96 -3.57 16.53
N PRO A 109 -21.21 -3.33 16.94
CA PRO A 109 -22.34 -4.21 16.64
C PRO A 109 -22.63 -4.42 15.15
N GLU A 110 -22.22 -3.49 14.30
CA GLU A 110 -22.44 -3.49 12.85
C GLU A 110 -21.57 -4.53 12.13
N LEU A 111 -20.49 -5.01 12.76
CA LEU A 111 -19.54 -5.94 12.18
C LEU A 111 -19.70 -7.34 12.78
N GLN A 112 -19.64 -8.37 11.94
CA GLN A 112 -19.68 -9.76 12.42
C GLN A 112 -18.35 -10.14 13.09
N LYS A 113 -18.36 -11.05 14.08
CA LYS A 113 -17.15 -11.42 14.86
C LYS A 113 -15.91 -11.75 14.01
N ASN A 114 -16.08 -12.43 12.88
CA ASN A 114 -14.97 -12.75 11.97
C ASN A 114 -14.46 -11.49 11.24
N GLU A 115 -15.37 -10.67 10.76
CA GLU A 115 -15.09 -9.38 10.13
C GLU A 115 -14.39 -8.42 11.10
N GLN A 116 -14.82 -8.35 12.37
CA GLN A 116 -14.14 -7.58 13.42
C GLN A 116 -12.67 -7.99 13.56
N LYS A 117 -12.38 -9.31 13.53
CA LYS A 117 -11.02 -9.86 13.62
C LYS A 117 -10.19 -9.50 12.38
N GLU A 118 -10.76 -9.60 11.19
CA GLU A 118 -10.10 -9.28 9.93
C GLU A 118 -9.76 -7.79 9.83
N ILE A 119 -10.75 -6.93 10.09
CA ILE A 119 -10.57 -5.47 10.11
C ILE A 119 -9.57 -5.05 11.19
N ALA A 120 -9.58 -5.67 12.37
CA ALA A 120 -8.57 -5.42 13.39
C ALA A 120 -7.16 -5.79 12.90
N GLY A 121 -7.03 -6.82 12.06
CA GLY A 121 -5.78 -7.17 11.37
C GLY A 121 -5.29 -6.03 10.48
N PHE A 122 -6.16 -5.48 9.63
CA PHE A 122 -5.84 -4.31 8.79
C PHE A 122 -5.44 -3.09 9.64
N CYS A 123 -6.17 -2.81 10.72
CA CYS A 123 -5.87 -1.68 11.61
C CYS A 123 -4.50 -1.83 12.30
N LYS A 124 -4.09 -3.05 12.64
CA LYS A 124 -2.75 -3.31 13.22
C LYS A 124 -1.63 -3.07 12.22
N VAL A 125 -1.80 -3.53 10.97
CA VAL A 125 -0.82 -3.28 9.90
C VAL A 125 -0.72 -1.78 9.62
N TYR A 126 -1.87 -1.11 9.52
CA TYR A 126 -1.94 0.34 9.38
C TYR A 126 -1.19 1.06 10.50
N ALA A 127 -1.47 0.70 11.76
CA ALA A 127 -0.83 1.32 12.92
C ALA A 127 0.69 1.13 12.94
N MET A 128 1.15 -0.09 12.64
CA MET A 128 2.57 -0.41 12.55
C MET A 128 3.24 0.42 11.46
N ARG A 129 2.67 0.45 10.25
CA ARG A 129 3.21 1.22 9.12
C ARG A 129 3.32 2.71 9.47
N LYS A 130 2.29 3.29 10.06
CA LYS A 130 2.27 4.70 10.54
C LYS A 130 3.35 4.98 11.59
N ALA A 131 3.50 4.11 12.58
CA ALA A 131 4.48 4.28 13.64
C ALA A 131 5.93 4.19 13.10
N MET A 132 6.21 3.22 12.23
CA MET A 132 7.52 3.08 11.59
C MET A 132 7.87 4.31 10.75
N LYS A 133 6.90 4.84 9.99
CA LYS A 133 7.08 6.09 9.23
C LYS A 133 7.35 7.29 10.13
N ALA A 134 6.67 7.39 11.28
CA ALA A 134 6.94 8.43 12.28
C ALA A 134 8.38 8.36 12.81
N CYS A 135 8.93 7.15 12.93
CA CYS A 135 10.34 6.93 13.28
C CYS A 135 11.33 7.25 12.16
N GLY A 136 10.86 7.64 10.98
CA GLY A 136 11.68 7.94 9.80
C GLY A 136 12.15 6.71 9.05
N LEU A 137 11.53 5.54 9.27
CA LEU A 137 11.79 4.35 8.48
C LEU A 137 11.02 4.40 7.17
N GLN A 138 11.69 4.00 6.10
CA GLN A 138 11.08 3.76 4.80
C GLN A 138 10.51 2.36 4.82
N VAL A 139 9.19 2.24 4.75
CA VAL A 139 8.48 0.96 4.82
C VAL A 139 7.83 0.58 3.50
N ASP A 140 7.86 1.51 2.52
CA ASP A 140 7.36 1.27 1.17
C ASP A 140 8.50 1.34 0.15
N TYR A 141 8.48 0.44 -0.83
CA TYR A 141 9.46 0.44 -1.93
C TYR A 141 9.42 1.72 -2.78
N SER A 142 8.33 2.49 -2.73
CA SER A 142 8.20 3.78 -3.42
C SER A 142 8.91 4.93 -2.70
N GLU A 143 9.31 4.74 -1.44
CA GLU A 143 9.97 5.76 -0.64
C GLU A 143 11.50 5.76 -0.83
N ILE A 144 12.05 4.74 -1.49
CA ILE A 144 13.48 4.58 -1.78
C ILE A 144 13.79 4.87 -3.25
N GLU A 145 15.04 5.24 -3.52
CA GLU A 145 15.52 5.33 -4.89
C GLU A 145 15.65 3.93 -5.48
N ILE A 146 14.93 3.68 -6.56
CA ILE A 146 15.06 2.42 -7.31
C ILE A 146 16.28 2.60 -8.23
N PRO A 147 17.30 1.72 -8.13
CA PRO A 147 18.50 1.83 -8.95
C PRO A 147 18.14 1.99 -10.43
N GLY A 148 18.61 3.06 -11.07
CA GLY A 148 18.33 3.38 -12.48
C GLY A 148 17.43 4.60 -12.72
N MET A 149 16.90 5.25 -11.68
CA MET A 149 16.16 6.50 -11.83
C MET A 149 17.05 7.66 -12.30
N LYS A 150 16.70 8.29 -13.43
CA LYS A 150 16.98 9.72 -13.61
C LYS A 150 16.03 10.46 -12.68
N ARG A 151 16.57 11.17 -11.66
CA ARG A 151 15.79 11.98 -10.71
C ARG A 151 14.69 12.77 -11.43
N THR A 152 13.43 12.36 -11.28
CA THR A 152 12.30 13.20 -11.64
C THR A 152 12.31 14.38 -10.65
N MET A 153 12.59 15.59 -11.15
CA MET A 153 12.59 16.79 -10.32
C MET A 153 11.24 16.91 -9.61
N ARG A 154 11.25 16.92 -8.27
CA ARG A 154 10.08 17.38 -7.51
C ARG A 154 9.84 18.84 -7.92
N GLN A 155 8.71 19.12 -8.57
CA GLN A 155 8.24 20.50 -8.67
C GLN A 155 8.03 20.99 -7.24
N LYS A 156 8.72 22.08 -6.89
CA LYS A 156 8.47 22.80 -5.64
C LYS A 156 7.10 23.43 -5.77
N THR A 157 6.15 23.02 -4.93
CA THR A 157 4.93 23.77 -4.64
C THR A 157 5.19 24.62 -3.40
#